data_AF-A0A0M3JJQ8-F1
#
_entry.id   AF-A0A0M3JJQ8-F1
#
_cell.length_a   1.000
_cell.length_b   1.000
_cell.length_c   1.000
_cell.angle_alpha   90.00
_cell.angle_beta   90.00
_cell.angle_gamma   90.00
#
_symmetry.space_group_name_H-M   'P 1'
#
loop_
_entity.id
_entity.type
_entity.pdbx_description
1 polymer ?
#
loop_
_entity_poly.entity_id
_entity_poly.type
_entity_poly.pdbx_seq_one_letter_code
_entity_poly.pdbx_strand_id
1 'polypeptide(L)'
;VDLVVNHNVPRTPKTYVHRVGRSARAGRVGGAITFITQYDVVLLQEVEKLVGKKLDKLNVSDKKVTQYVTQVLVTKREAEIKLDQQNFGERKEINKRK
;
A
#
# COMPACT_ATOMS: atom_id res chain seq x y z
N VAL A 1 -8.45 -8.69 8.95
CA VAL A 1 -7.52 -7.76 8.28
C VAL A 1 -7.64 -6.47 9.02
N ASP A 2 -6.56 -6.06 9.69
CA ASP A 2 -6.61 -4.94 10.63
C ASP A 2 -6.18 -3.64 9.94
N LEU A 3 -5.32 -3.74 8.92
CA LEU A 3 -4.81 -2.61 8.15
C LEU A 3 -4.76 -2.94 6.66
N VAL A 4 -5.25 -2.03 5.84
CA VAL A 4 -5.06 -2.03 4.38
C VAL A 4 -4.05 -0.95 4.01
N VAL A 5 -3.04 -1.28 3.21
CA VAL A 5 -2.05 -0.31 2.72
C VAL A 5 -2.15 -0.21 1.20
N ASN A 6 -2.55 0.95 0.70
CA ASN A 6 -2.52 1.28 -0.72
C ASN A 6 -1.17 1.92 -1.05
N HIS A 7 -0.32 1.19 -1.78
CA HIS A 7 0.97 1.73 -2.25
C HIS A 7 0.81 2.87 -3.27
N ASN A 8 -0.30 2.89 -4.01
CA ASN A 8 -0.68 3.95 -4.93
C ASN A 8 -2.18 4.22 -4.80
N VAL A 9 -2.59 5.45 -5.09
CA VAL A 9 -4.00 5.81 -5.13
C VAL A 9 -4.70 5.03 -6.25
N PRO A 10 -5.82 4.34 -5.99
CA PRO A 10 -6.58 3.66 -7.02
C PRO A 10 -7.09 4.64 -8.09
N ARG A 11 -7.10 4.22 -9.36
CA ARG A 11 -7.56 5.05 -10.49
C ARG A 11 -9.04 5.44 -10.44
N THR A 12 -9.84 4.73 -9.65
CA THR A 12 -11.26 5.05 -9.49
C THR A 12 -11.65 5.03 -8.01
N PRO A 13 -12.50 5.97 -7.57
CA PRO A 13 -12.98 6.02 -6.19
C PRO A 13 -13.68 4.74 -5.72
N LYS A 14 -14.44 4.08 -6.60
CA LYS A 14 -15.10 2.80 -6.29
C LYS A 14 -14.07 1.72 -5.93
N THR A 15 -12.95 1.67 -6.64
CA THR A 15 -11.88 0.72 -6.35
C THR A 15 -11.26 0.98 -4.98
N TYR A 16 -11.11 2.25 -4.59
CA TYR A 16 -10.66 2.61 -3.25
C TYR A 16 -11.57 2.03 -2.18
N VAL A 17 -12.88 2.25 -2.28
CA VAL A 17 -13.88 1.72 -1.33
C VAL A 17 -13.83 0.20 -1.24
N HIS A 18 -13.74 -0.50 -2.38
CA HIS A 18 -13.63 -1.96 -2.41
C HIS A 18 -12.36 -2.51 -1.74
N ARG A 19 -11.24 -1.79 -1.86
CA ARG A 19 -9.97 -2.14 -1.23
C ARG A 19 -10.02 -1.92 0.28
N VAL A 20 -10.46 -0.76 0.74
CA VAL A 20 -10.52 -0.47 2.19
C VAL A 20 -11.58 -1.31 2.90
N GLY A 21 -12.66 -1.71 2.22
CA GLY A 21 -13.66 -2.66 2.73
C GLY A 21 -13.16 -4.11 2.91
N ARG A 22 -11.86 -4.36 2.68
CA ARG A 22 -11.20 -5.60 3.14
C ARG A 22 -10.89 -5.57 4.63
N SER A 23 -10.77 -4.37 5.23
CA SER A 23 -10.61 -4.14 6.67
C SER A 23 -11.96 -3.95 7.37
N ALA A 24 -11.94 -3.80 8.69
CA ALA A 24 -13.09 -3.38 9.52
C ALA A 24 -14.39 -4.20 9.32
N ARG A 25 -14.29 -5.54 9.27
CA ARG A 25 -15.44 -6.44 9.11
C ARG A 25 -16.03 -6.86 10.45
N ALA A 26 -17.32 -7.20 10.46
CA ALA A 26 -18.03 -7.73 11.63
C ALA A 26 -17.92 -6.84 12.89
N GLY A 27 -18.04 -5.52 12.73
CA GLY A 27 -18.02 -4.57 13.84
C GLY A 27 -16.63 -4.31 14.45
N ARG A 28 -15.56 -4.91 13.90
CA ARG A 28 -14.19 -4.65 14.35
C ARG A 28 -13.67 -3.35 13.74
N VAL A 29 -12.85 -2.63 14.50
CA VAL A 29 -12.12 -1.47 13.99
C VAL A 29 -11.06 -1.93 13.01
N GLY A 30 -10.86 -1.18 11.93
CA GLY A 30 -9.82 -1.44 10.95
C GLY A 30 -9.31 -0.14 10.35
N GLY A 31 -8.05 -0.13 9.92
CA GLY A 31 -7.37 1.02 9.34
C GLY A 31 -7.14 0.90 7.83
N ALA A 32 -6.95 2.04 7.18
CA ALA A 32 -6.42 2.12 5.83
C ALA A 32 -5.40 3.26 5.71
N ILE A 33 -4.23 2.98 5.15
CA ILE A 33 -3.19 3.97 4.82
C ILE A 33 -3.02 3.98 3.31
N THR A 34 -2.90 5.16 2.72
CA THR A 34 -2.67 5.32 1.28
C THR A 34 -1.51 6.25 1.06
N PHE A 35 -0.52 5.81 0.30
CA PHE A 35 0.57 6.66 -0.14
C PHE A 35 0.11 7.47 -1.35
N ILE A 36 0.42 8.77 -1.29
CA ILE A 36 0.03 9.76 -2.29
C ILE A 36 1.27 10.49 -2.76
N THR A 37 1.32 10.81 -4.04
CA THR A 37 2.29 11.74 -4.62
C THR A 37 1.59 13.02 -5.05
N GLN A 38 2.35 14.04 -5.45
CA GLN A 38 1.80 15.27 -6.01
C GLN A 38 0.92 15.04 -7.27
N TYR A 39 1.14 13.94 -8.00
CA TYR A 39 0.38 13.61 -9.21
C TYR A 39 -0.96 12.93 -8.90
N ASP A 40 -1.15 12.46 -7.67
CA ASP A 40 -2.35 11.72 -7.27
C ASP A 40 -3.46 12.62 -6.68
N VAL A 41 -3.24 13.94 -6.65
CA VAL A 41 -4.14 14.89 -5.98
C VAL A 41 -5.56 14.83 -6.56
N VAL A 42 -5.71 14.73 -7.89
CA VAL A 42 -7.02 14.61 -8.54
C VAL A 42 -7.71 13.32 -8.13
N LEU A 43 -7.00 12.19 -8.16
CA LEU A 43 -7.54 10.89 -7.74
C LEU A 43 -7.98 10.89 -6.27
N LEU A 44 -7.18 11.52 -5.41
CA LEU A 44 -7.51 11.68 -3.98
C LEU A 44 -8.78 12.51 -3.81
N GLN A 45 -8.92 13.63 -4.50
CA GLN A 45 -10.11 14.49 -4.42
C GLN A 45 -11.38 13.74 -4.88
N GLU A 46 -11.29 12.92 -5.92
CA GLU A 46 -12.40 12.09 -6.35
C GLU A 46 -12.79 11.03 -5.31
N VAL A 47 -11.79 10.43 -4.64
CA VAL A 47 -12.02 9.51 -3.52
C VAL A 47 -12.73 10.22 -2.37
N GLU A 48 -12.23 11.38 -1.95
CA GLU A 48 -12.83 12.19 -0.88
C GLU A 48 -14.26 12.60 -1.21
N LYS A 49 -14.54 12.96 -2.47
CA LYS A 49 -15.88 13.29 -2.95
C LYS A 49 -16.84 12.11 -2.84
N LEU A 50 -16.40 10.90 -3.20
CA LEU A 50 -17.21 9.69 -3.07
C LEU A 50 -17.43 9.30 -1.60
N VAL A 51 -16.39 9.42 -0.77
CA VAL A 51 -16.45 9.08 0.66
C VAL A 51 -17.25 10.12 1.45
N GLY A 52 -17.35 11.35 0.95
CA GLY A 52 -18.04 12.46 1.63
C GLY A 52 -17.26 13.06 2.80
N LYS A 53 -15.98 12.72 2.95
CA LYS A 53 -15.09 13.23 4.00
C LYS A 53 -13.70 13.47 3.43
N LYS A 54 -13.03 14.52 3.89
CA LYS A 54 -11.59 14.71 3.72
C LYS A 54 -10.81 13.62 4.45
N LEU A 55 -9.79 13.07 3.78
CA LEU A 55 -8.91 12.08 4.38
C LEU A 55 -7.83 12.79 5.19
N ASP A 56 -7.59 12.27 6.40
CA ASP A 56 -6.66 12.87 7.34
C ASP A 56 -5.21 12.56 6.92
N LYS A 57 -4.40 13.61 6.76
CA LYS A 57 -2.96 13.46 6.49
C LYS A 57 -2.27 12.96 7.75
N LEU A 58 -1.67 11.78 7.68
CA LEU A 58 -0.82 11.26 8.75
C LEU A 58 0.53 11.99 8.74
N ASN A 59 0.79 12.81 9.77
CA ASN A 59 2.09 13.41 9.97
C ASN A 59 3.02 12.41 10.66
N VAL A 60 4.17 12.15 10.04
CA VAL A 60 5.18 11.23 10.56
C VAL A 60 6.46 12.03 10.84
N SER A 61 7.11 11.74 11.96
CA SER A 61 8.36 12.40 12.33
C SER A 61 9.54 11.72 11.65
N ASP A 62 10.33 12.49 10.89
CA ASP A 62 11.54 11.99 10.22
C ASP A 62 12.50 11.31 11.20
N LYS A 63 12.68 11.90 12.40
CA LYS A 63 13.51 11.30 13.45
C LYS A 63 13.07 9.88 13.82
N LYS A 64 11.75 9.65 13.91
CA LYS A 64 11.20 8.31 14.18
C LYS A 64 11.42 7.38 13.00
N VAL A 65 11.26 7.86 11.76
CA VAL A 65 11.46 7.06 10.55
C VAL A 65 12.91 6.62 10.42
N THR A 66 13.87 7.51 10.67
CA THR A 66 15.32 7.23 10.58
C THR A 66 15.72 6.03 11.44
N GLN A 67 15.08 5.81 12.60
CA GLN A 67 15.35 4.67 13.48
C GLN A 67 15.10 3.31 12.79
N TYR A 68 14.22 3.27 11.78
CA TYR A 68 13.86 2.04 11.06
C TYR A 68 14.61 1.87 9.74
N VAL A 69 15.32 2.89 9.24
CA VAL A 69 15.90 2.87 7.88
C VAL A 69 16.87 1.71 7.70
N THR A 70 17.80 1.52 8.63
CA THR A 70 18.77 0.42 8.55
C THR A 70 18.08 -0.94 8.52
N GLN A 71 17.12 -1.17 9.42
CA GLN A 71 16.36 -2.42 9.46
C GLN A 71 15.61 -2.66 8.15
N VAL A 72 14.90 -1.65 7.63
CA VAL A 72 14.14 -1.76 6.39
C VAL A 72 15.05 -2.06 5.19
N LEU A 73 16.21 -1.41 5.09
CA LEU A 73 17.16 -1.64 4.00
C LEU A 73 17.74 -3.05 4.03
N VAL A 74 18.13 -3.55 5.21
CA VAL A 74 18.64 -4.92 5.37
C VAL A 74 17.54 -5.93 5.03
N THR A 75 16.35 -5.80 5.60
CA THR A 75 15.24 -6.72 5.33
C THR A 75 14.83 -6.70 3.87
N LYS A 76 14.84 -5.54 3.20
CA LYS A 76 14.59 -5.46 1.76
C LYS A 76 15.62 -6.25 0.97
N ARG A 77 16.91 -6.10 1.29
CA ARG A 77 18.00 -6.82 0.60
C ARG A 77 17.90 -8.33 0.80
N GLU A 78 17.61 -8.78 2.02
CA GLU A 78 17.39 -10.19 2.32
C GLU A 78 16.19 -10.77 1.57
N ALA A 79 15.09 -10.02 1.46
CA ALA A 79 13.91 -10.45 0.71
C ALA A 79 14.22 -10.60 -0.79
N GLU A 80 14.99 -9.67 -1.37
CA GLU A 80 15.46 -9.77 -2.76
C GLU A 80 16.32 -11.01 -2.99
N ILE A 81 17.31 -11.26 -2.12
CA ILE A 81 18.17 -12.45 -2.21
C ILE A 81 17.35 -13.74 -2.13
N LYS A 82 16.37 -13.82 -1.23
CA LYS A 82 15.48 -14.99 -1.11
C LYS A 82 14.62 -15.21 -2.36
N LEU A 83 14.15 -14.14 -3.00
CA LEU A 83 13.37 -14.24 -4.24
C LEU A 83 14.22 -14.75 -5.40
N ASP A 84 15.47 -14.29 -5.50
CA ASP A 84 16.42 -14.74 -6.52
C ASP A 84 16.77 -16.23 -6.32
N GLN A 85 17.04 -16.65 -5.08
CA GLN A 85 17.34 -18.05 -4.75
C GLN A 85 16.18 -19.03 -5.05
N GLN A 86 14.94 -18.54 -5.15
CA GLN A 86 13.76 -19.38 -5.47
C GLN A 86 13.48 -19.50 -6.98
N ASN A 87 14.41 -19.06 -7.85
CA ASN A 87 14.24 -18.99 -9.30
C ASN A 87 12.91 -18.32 -9.70
N PHE A 88 12.48 -17.30 -8.95
CA PHE A 88 11.19 -16.64 -9.16
C PHE A 88 11.07 -16.05 -10.57
N GLY A 89 12.17 -15.54 -11.12
CA GLY A 89 12.26 -15.06 -12.51
C GLY A 89 11.99 -16.14 -13.55
N GLU A 90 12.55 -17.34 -13.38
CA GLU A 90 12.36 -18.46 -14.31
C GLU A 90 10.93 -18.99 -14.29
N ARG A 91 10.32 -19.11 -13.10
CA ARG A 91 8.91 -19.53 -12.96
C ARG A 91 7.95 -18.56 -13.66
N LYS A 92 8.25 -17.26 -13.60
CA LYS A 92 7.45 -16.22 -14.27
C LYS A 92 7.54 -16.32 -15.79
N GLU A 93 8.73 -16.58 -16.34
CA GLU A 93 8.93 -16.82 -17.78
C GLU A 93 8.26 -18.12 -18.24
N ILE A 94 8.35 -19.20 -17.47
CA ILE A 94 7.67 -20.47 -17.75
C ILE A 94 6.15 -20.28 -17.80
N ASN A 95 5.56 -19.54 -16.86
CA ASN A 95 4.12 -19.25 -16.85
C ASN A 95 3.67 -18.34 -17.99
N LYS A 96 4.56 -17.52 -18.55
CA LYS A 96 4.26 -16.60 -19.66
C LYS A 96 4.35 -17.29 -21.04
N ARG A 97 5.05 -18.44 -21.09
CA ARG A 97 5.19 -19.29 -22.27
C ARG A 97 4.10 -20.38 -22.38
N LYS A 98 3.29 -20.55 -21.33
CA LYS A 98 2.07 -21.38 -21.34
C LYS A 98 0.87 -20.52 -21.74
#